data_AF-A0A940KTN8-F1
#
_entry.id   AF-A0A940KTN8-F1
#
_cell.length_a   1.000
_cell.length_b   1.000
_cell.length_c   1.000
_cell.angle_alpha   90.00
_cell.angle_beta   90.00
_cell.angle_gamma   90.00
#
_symmetry.space_group_name_H-M   'P 1'
#
loop_
_entity.id
_entity.type
_entity.pdbx_description
1 polymer ?
#
loop_
_entity_poly.entity_id
_entity_poly.type
_entity_poly.pdbx_seq_one_letter_code
_entity_poly.pdbx_strand_id
1 'polypeptide(L)'
;MFRSAFKTLALSTALLAAAPAGAVEDIAPLRVCADPGNPPLSDNKGEGFQNKIAEVLAKGLGTTLEYYWYPYYGRGLVRNTLTAGKCDVLMDVPSDFEMALTTKPYFKSTFVLVHRSDRRYEIGSLDAPVLKTLNIGVLQSSPAREALRAHGVLEKTKVQYVNFDSNSSTAEYPAKQVQAVVDGTLDAAETWGPIGGYYATRKKAPLTLLPMNTLDDGVPLEFAISLGVRRADKDLKQRLDRALDAHRDEIKAILVDYGVPLVRCAECVVSGDLPEHGPYTAIEKAHLDARRDAPQSSPSELAATKSRLAAGADASKELVDAVLGNDPDRVRYLLDHGADPDEIAGLDYNALQTAVREGHLAIAELLLERGAKIDLPDRSGWSPLTSAVYRNDAEMIDLLLRKGADKNRYGDSGWSPLAVAITYGDLARVKQLVDAGADVNASNNAGYTPLMFATAKRADDVLALLIERGAKVGAANRAGITSLMLAAAEDNVAAAKRLLAAGADAAARGADGRTALQIAREKRNAQVEALLGGRPNG
;
A
#
# COMPACT_ATOMS: atom_id res chain seq x y z
N MET A 1 -81.35 4.00 -28.80
CA MET A 1 -82.68 3.78 -28.18
C MET A 1 -82.90 2.28 -28.09
N PHE A 2 -83.18 1.79 -26.87
CA PHE A 2 -83.85 0.52 -26.50
C PHE A 2 -83.15 -0.82 -26.83
N ARG A 3 -82.60 -1.51 -25.80
CA ARG A 3 -83.20 -2.59 -24.96
C ARG A 3 -83.11 -3.96 -25.65
N SER A 4 -82.85 -5.13 -25.05
CA SER A 4 -82.81 -5.62 -23.66
C SER A 4 -82.38 -7.12 -23.77
N ALA A 5 -81.33 -7.58 -23.07
CA ALA A 5 -81.34 -8.37 -21.81
C ALA A 5 -81.56 -9.90 -21.95
N PHE A 6 -80.68 -10.69 -21.30
CA PHE A 6 -80.95 -11.61 -20.17
C PHE A 6 -79.59 -12.23 -19.74
N LYS A 7 -78.95 -11.73 -18.68
CA LYS A 7 -79.03 -12.16 -17.25
C LYS A 7 -78.45 -13.56 -16.97
N THR A 8 -77.32 -13.57 -16.26
CA THR A 8 -77.12 -14.49 -15.12
C THR A 8 -76.28 -13.76 -14.06
N LEU A 9 -76.82 -13.71 -12.84
CA LEU A 9 -76.27 -13.04 -11.68
C LEU A 9 -75.74 -14.12 -10.74
N ALA A 10 -74.48 -14.05 -10.33
CA ALA A 10 -74.01 -14.74 -9.14
C ALA A 10 -72.94 -13.87 -8.45
N LEU A 11 -73.31 -13.38 -7.26
CA LEU A 11 -72.43 -12.76 -6.28
C LEU A 11 -71.16 -13.60 -6.10
N SER A 12 -69.98 -13.00 -6.22
CA SER A 12 -68.74 -13.57 -5.70
C SER A 12 -68.10 -12.62 -4.71
N THR A 13 -68.03 -13.15 -3.50
CA THR A 13 -67.37 -12.69 -2.28
C THR A 13 -65.96 -12.18 -2.53
N ALA A 14 -65.62 -11.07 -1.87
CA ALA A 14 -64.27 -10.57 -1.75
C ALA A 14 -63.34 -11.64 -1.16
N LEU A 15 -62.36 -12.10 -1.93
CA LEU A 15 -61.14 -12.70 -1.40
C LEU A 15 -60.10 -11.58 -1.26
N LEU A 16 -59.67 -11.31 -0.03
CA LEU A 16 -58.37 -10.69 0.22
C LEU A 16 -57.32 -11.59 -0.43
N ALA A 17 -56.70 -11.12 -1.51
CA ALA A 17 -55.45 -11.69 -1.98
C ALA A 17 -54.37 -11.38 -0.94
N ALA A 18 -53.92 -12.41 -0.24
CA ALA A 18 -52.70 -12.35 0.54
C ALA A 18 -51.54 -11.92 -0.37
N ALA A 19 -50.79 -10.90 0.04
CA ALA A 19 -49.52 -10.55 -0.58
C ALA A 19 -48.59 -11.79 -0.57
N PRO A 20 -47.81 -12.03 -1.64
CA PRO A 20 -46.87 -13.14 -1.62
C PRO A 20 -45.82 -12.89 -0.54
N ALA A 21 -45.44 -13.98 0.13
CA ALA A 21 -44.33 -14.04 1.06
C ALA A 21 -43.08 -13.39 0.45
N GLY A 22 -42.32 -12.70 1.31
CA GLY A 22 -41.26 -11.78 0.95
C GLY A 22 -40.33 -12.26 -0.15
N ALA A 23 -40.08 -11.36 -1.10
CA ALA A 23 -38.91 -11.45 -1.95
C ALA A 23 -37.67 -11.50 -1.05
N VAL A 24 -36.98 -12.64 -1.04
CA VAL A 24 -35.62 -12.71 -0.52
C VAL A 24 -34.79 -11.86 -1.46
N GLU A 25 -34.34 -10.69 -1.00
CA GLU A 25 -33.30 -9.94 -1.73
C GLU A 25 -32.08 -10.87 -1.86
N ASP A 26 -31.62 -11.11 -3.09
CA ASP A 26 -30.36 -11.78 -3.34
C ASP A 26 -29.23 -10.92 -2.74
N ILE A 27 -28.77 -11.28 -1.55
CA ILE A 27 -27.66 -10.58 -0.88
C ILE A 27 -26.38 -10.96 -1.62
N ALA A 28 -25.77 -9.98 -2.28
CA ALA A 28 -24.52 -10.18 -3.01
C ALA A 28 -23.41 -10.73 -2.10
N PRO A 29 -22.53 -11.62 -2.63
CA PRO A 29 -21.41 -12.17 -1.87
C PRO A 29 -20.46 -11.08 -1.37
N LEU A 30 -19.88 -11.29 -0.19
CA LEU A 30 -18.74 -10.50 0.27
C LEU A 30 -17.51 -10.91 -0.56
N ARG A 31 -16.99 -10.01 -1.39
CA ARG A 31 -15.76 -10.28 -2.16
C ARG A 31 -14.54 -9.82 -1.37
N VAL A 32 -13.66 -10.72 -0.99
CA VAL A 32 -12.46 -10.42 -0.20
C VAL A 32 -11.22 -10.49 -1.10
N CYS A 33 -10.39 -9.45 -1.03
CA CYS A 33 -9.08 -9.47 -1.68
C CYS A 33 -8.17 -10.39 -0.86
N ALA A 34 -7.63 -11.44 -1.49
CA ALA A 34 -6.75 -12.39 -0.83
C ALA A 34 -5.53 -12.71 -1.68
N ASP A 35 -4.44 -13.05 -1.03
CA ASP A 35 -3.23 -13.51 -1.69
C ASP A 35 -3.24 -15.05 -1.81
N PRO A 36 -3.08 -15.63 -3.00
CA PRO A 36 -3.18 -17.09 -3.18
C PRO A 36 -2.00 -17.88 -2.62
N GLY A 37 -0.88 -17.23 -2.28
CA GLY A 37 0.38 -17.87 -1.92
C GLY A 37 1.10 -17.22 -0.74
N ASN A 38 0.36 -16.74 0.26
CA ASN A 38 0.91 -15.99 1.39
C ASN A 38 0.52 -16.55 2.77
N PRO A 39 0.79 -17.84 3.06
CA PRO A 39 0.55 -18.38 4.38
C PRO A 39 1.46 -17.68 5.41
N PRO A 40 0.96 -17.41 6.63
CA PRO A 40 -0.33 -17.84 7.18
C PRO A 40 -1.50 -16.89 6.98
N LEU A 41 -1.29 -15.79 6.24
CA LEU A 41 -2.29 -14.76 6.04
C LEU A 41 -3.45 -15.32 5.21
N SER A 42 -3.18 -15.67 3.96
CA SER A 42 -4.15 -16.28 3.06
C SER A 42 -3.52 -17.21 2.04
N ASP A 43 -4.29 -18.16 1.55
CA ASP A 43 -3.93 -19.00 0.40
C ASP A 43 -5.18 -19.51 -0.34
N ASN A 44 -4.98 -20.04 -1.55
CA ASN A 44 -6.06 -20.57 -2.39
C ASN A 44 -6.71 -21.87 -1.86
N LYS A 45 -6.17 -22.46 -0.78
CA LYS A 45 -6.75 -23.61 -0.09
C LYS A 45 -7.66 -23.18 1.07
N GLY A 46 -7.66 -21.89 1.41
CA GLY A 46 -8.41 -21.35 2.53
C GLY A 46 -7.84 -21.77 3.89
N GLU A 47 -6.52 -22.02 3.98
CA GLU A 47 -5.86 -22.45 5.22
C GLU A 47 -5.30 -21.28 6.02
N GLY A 48 -5.28 -20.05 5.48
CA GLY A 48 -4.81 -18.86 6.18
C GLY A 48 -5.81 -18.32 7.20
N PHE A 49 -5.35 -17.61 8.23
CA PHE A 49 -6.26 -17.05 9.23
C PHE A 49 -7.11 -15.92 8.66
N GLN A 50 -6.63 -15.16 7.67
CA GLN A 50 -7.48 -14.17 6.99
C GLN A 50 -8.63 -14.86 6.27
N ASN A 51 -8.41 -16.07 5.71
CA ASN A 51 -9.50 -16.84 5.11
C ASN A 51 -10.55 -17.21 6.16
N LYS A 52 -10.12 -17.66 7.35
CA LYS A 52 -11.03 -18.01 8.45
C LYS A 52 -11.77 -16.80 9.02
N ILE A 53 -11.12 -15.65 9.15
CA ILE A 53 -11.78 -14.41 9.56
C ILE A 53 -12.77 -13.95 8.48
N ALA A 54 -12.44 -14.07 7.19
CA ALA A 54 -13.36 -13.74 6.10
C ALA A 54 -14.63 -14.63 6.11
N GLU A 55 -14.50 -15.92 6.41
CA GLU A 55 -15.64 -16.84 6.61
C GLU A 55 -16.54 -16.35 7.76
N VAL A 56 -15.95 -15.96 8.89
CA VAL A 56 -16.68 -15.39 10.04
C VAL A 56 -17.39 -14.09 9.68
N LEU A 57 -16.74 -13.20 8.93
CA LEU A 57 -17.32 -11.93 8.49
C LEU A 57 -18.50 -12.15 7.54
N ALA A 58 -18.37 -13.03 6.55
CA ALA A 58 -19.46 -13.34 5.63
C ALA A 58 -20.69 -13.90 6.36
N LYS A 59 -20.47 -14.81 7.32
CA LYS A 59 -21.49 -15.32 8.25
C LYS A 59 -22.15 -14.20 9.05
N GLY A 60 -21.36 -13.31 9.66
CA GLY A 60 -21.87 -12.17 10.43
C GLY A 60 -22.65 -11.15 9.59
N LEU A 61 -22.36 -11.07 8.29
CA LEU A 61 -23.09 -10.24 7.33
C LEU A 61 -24.33 -10.91 6.73
N GLY A 62 -24.53 -12.22 6.98
CA GLY A 62 -25.61 -12.99 6.38
C GLY A 62 -25.45 -13.20 4.87
N THR A 63 -24.22 -13.28 4.37
CA THR A 63 -23.92 -13.43 2.93
C THR A 63 -22.93 -14.57 2.66
N THR A 64 -22.75 -14.92 1.39
CA THR A 64 -21.72 -15.85 0.91
C THR A 64 -20.38 -15.14 0.73
N LEU A 65 -19.30 -15.92 0.61
CA LEU A 65 -17.93 -15.41 0.50
C LEU A 65 -17.34 -15.74 -0.86
N GLU A 66 -16.71 -14.75 -1.49
CA GLU A 66 -15.92 -14.92 -2.72
C GLU A 66 -14.54 -14.31 -2.54
N TYR A 67 -13.52 -14.89 -3.16
CA TYR A 67 -12.16 -14.36 -3.13
C TYR A 67 -11.74 -13.80 -4.49
N TYR A 68 -11.15 -12.62 -4.46
CA TYR A 68 -10.37 -12.10 -5.58
C TYR A 68 -8.88 -12.28 -5.26
N TRP A 69 -8.24 -13.19 -6.00
CA TRP A 69 -6.85 -13.56 -5.78
C TRP A 69 -5.89 -12.56 -6.44
N TYR A 70 -5.09 -11.86 -5.63
CA TYR A 70 -4.09 -10.90 -6.08
C TYR A 70 -2.90 -10.86 -5.12
N PRO A 71 -1.64 -10.90 -5.60
CA PRO A 71 -0.46 -10.81 -4.75
C PRO A 71 -0.41 -9.52 -3.93
N TYR A 72 -0.36 -9.62 -2.59
CA TYR A 72 -0.41 -8.46 -1.70
C TYR A 72 0.85 -7.58 -1.80
N TYR A 73 1.99 -8.19 -2.09
CA TYR A 73 3.26 -7.48 -2.25
C TYR A 73 3.52 -7.06 -3.71
N GLY A 74 2.50 -7.14 -4.57
CA GLY A 74 2.53 -6.63 -5.94
C GLY A 74 2.29 -5.13 -6.02
N ARG A 75 2.84 -4.48 -7.05
CA ARG A 75 2.65 -3.04 -7.27
C ARG A 75 1.19 -2.70 -7.56
N GLY A 76 0.66 -1.73 -6.83
CA GLY A 76 -0.68 -1.19 -7.06
C GLY A 76 -1.81 -2.07 -6.52
N LEU A 77 -1.58 -2.79 -5.40
CA LEU A 77 -2.58 -3.59 -4.69
C LEU A 77 -3.97 -2.94 -4.68
N VAL A 78 -4.12 -1.82 -3.98
CA VAL A 78 -5.43 -1.13 -3.84
C VAL A 78 -6.02 -0.73 -5.19
N ARG A 79 -5.17 -0.25 -6.12
CA ARG A 79 -5.59 0.18 -7.47
C ARG A 79 -6.18 -0.99 -8.27
N ASN A 80 -5.52 -2.15 -8.21
CA ASN A 80 -5.87 -3.32 -9.00
C ASN A 80 -6.93 -4.20 -8.32
N THR A 81 -7.22 -3.97 -7.03
CA THR A 81 -8.20 -4.71 -6.24
C THR A 81 -9.42 -3.85 -5.88
N LEU A 82 -9.36 -3.12 -4.76
CA LEU A 82 -10.46 -2.33 -4.20
C LEU A 82 -10.95 -1.25 -5.17
N THR A 83 -10.06 -0.41 -5.70
CA THR A 83 -10.42 0.70 -6.60
C THR A 83 -10.96 0.20 -7.93
N ALA A 84 -10.49 -0.96 -8.41
CA ALA A 84 -10.97 -1.59 -9.64
C ALA A 84 -12.29 -2.35 -9.46
N GLY A 85 -12.89 -2.33 -8.26
CA GLY A 85 -14.16 -3.00 -7.97
C GLY A 85 -14.08 -4.52 -8.01
N LYS A 86 -12.88 -5.11 -7.90
CA LYS A 86 -12.65 -6.56 -8.00
C LYS A 86 -12.97 -7.31 -6.71
N CYS A 87 -12.80 -6.64 -5.58
CA CYS A 87 -13.20 -7.09 -4.25
C CYS A 87 -13.71 -5.89 -3.44
N ASP A 88 -14.38 -6.17 -2.35
CA ASP A 88 -15.03 -5.21 -1.45
C ASP A 88 -14.19 -4.92 -0.20
N VAL A 89 -13.40 -5.90 0.25
CA VAL A 89 -12.62 -5.82 1.48
C VAL A 89 -11.18 -6.25 1.25
N LEU A 90 -10.24 -5.42 1.70
CA LEU A 90 -8.83 -5.74 1.86
C LEU A 90 -8.56 -6.12 3.32
N MET A 91 -7.92 -7.27 3.53
CA MET A 91 -7.66 -7.82 4.87
C MET A 91 -6.33 -7.30 5.43
N ASP A 92 -6.22 -7.26 6.76
CA ASP A 92 -5.02 -6.91 7.51
C ASP A 92 -4.27 -5.64 7.02
N VAL A 93 -4.97 -4.53 6.83
CA VAL A 93 -4.31 -3.23 6.59
C VAL A 93 -4.03 -2.51 7.92
N PRO A 94 -2.99 -1.67 8.01
CA PRO A 94 -2.82 -0.77 9.16
C PRO A 94 -4.08 0.08 9.40
N SER A 95 -4.39 0.40 10.66
CA SER A 95 -5.60 1.17 10.99
C SER A 95 -5.60 2.60 10.42
N ASP A 96 -4.42 3.15 10.18
CA ASP A 96 -4.13 4.46 9.57
C ASP A 96 -3.91 4.37 8.05
N PHE A 97 -4.22 3.23 7.42
CA PHE A 97 -3.98 3.01 6.00
C PHE A 97 -4.77 3.97 5.09
N GLU A 98 -4.09 5.04 4.64
CA GLU A 98 -4.69 6.14 3.90
C GLU A 98 -5.31 5.76 2.55
N MET A 99 -4.91 4.62 1.97
CA MET A 99 -5.40 4.21 0.65
C MET A 99 -6.82 3.61 0.69
N ALA A 100 -7.37 3.33 1.87
CA ALA A 100 -8.73 2.81 2.04
C ALA A 100 -9.47 3.51 3.18
N LEU A 101 -10.79 3.31 3.26
CA LEU A 101 -11.54 3.59 4.48
C LEU A 101 -11.42 2.37 5.39
N THR A 102 -10.84 2.54 6.57
CA THR A 102 -10.57 1.43 7.50
C THR A 102 -11.72 1.22 8.48
N THR A 103 -11.98 -0.04 8.84
CA THR A 103 -12.78 -0.38 10.03
C THR A 103 -12.05 0.03 11.29
N LYS A 104 -12.72 -0.05 12.44
CA LYS A 104 -11.99 -0.09 13.70
C LYS A 104 -11.00 -1.28 13.69
N PRO A 105 -9.84 -1.16 14.36
CA PRO A 105 -8.88 -2.24 14.38
C PRO A 105 -9.49 -3.46 15.05
N TYR A 106 -9.27 -4.64 14.48
CA TYR A 106 -9.77 -5.88 15.07
C TYR A 106 -8.72 -6.62 15.88
N PHE A 107 -7.43 -6.35 15.68
CA PHE A 107 -6.36 -6.73 16.60
C PHE A 107 -5.16 -5.80 16.48
N LYS A 108 -4.25 -5.87 17.45
CA LYS A 108 -2.92 -5.24 17.42
C LYS A 108 -1.86 -6.32 17.57
N SER A 109 -0.81 -6.25 16.77
CA SER A 109 0.31 -7.19 16.87
C SER A 109 1.64 -6.45 16.71
N THR A 110 2.74 -7.19 16.82
CA THR A 110 4.11 -6.65 16.81
C THR A 110 5.00 -7.45 15.88
N PHE A 111 6.10 -6.86 15.45
CA PHE A 111 7.24 -7.63 14.97
C PHE A 111 7.81 -8.51 16.09
N VAL A 112 8.35 -9.66 15.71
CA VAL A 112 9.00 -10.61 16.62
C VAL A 112 10.39 -10.94 16.10
N LEU A 113 11.34 -11.09 17.02
CA LEU A 113 12.62 -11.73 16.74
C LEU A 113 12.47 -13.21 17.05
N VAL A 114 12.54 -14.06 16.03
CA VAL A 114 12.45 -15.52 16.18
C VAL A 114 13.82 -16.16 16.21
N HIS A 115 14.01 -17.12 17.10
CA HIS A 115 15.18 -18.01 17.10
C HIS A 115 14.76 -19.41 17.54
N ARG A 116 15.61 -20.42 17.30
CA ARG A 116 15.33 -21.77 17.78
C ARG A 116 15.38 -21.85 19.31
N SER A 117 14.42 -22.53 19.92
CA SER A 117 14.29 -22.64 21.38
C SER A 117 15.42 -23.40 22.04
N ASP A 118 16.11 -24.28 21.30
CA ASP A 118 17.24 -25.05 21.82
C ASP A 118 18.53 -24.24 21.96
N ARG A 119 18.62 -23.07 21.31
CA ARG A 119 19.80 -22.19 21.36
C ARG A 119 19.91 -21.37 22.64
N ARG A 120 18.77 -21.15 23.35
CA ARG A 120 18.70 -20.42 24.63
C ARG A 120 19.53 -19.11 24.66
N TYR A 121 19.37 -18.27 23.65
CA TYR A 121 19.98 -16.95 23.65
C TYR A 121 19.37 -16.06 24.74
N GLU A 122 20.20 -15.34 25.49
CA GLU A 122 19.76 -14.36 26.48
C GLU A 122 19.63 -12.99 25.79
N ILE A 123 18.42 -12.68 25.30
CA ILE A 123 18.13 -11.42 24.61
C ILE A 123 17.04 -10.69 25.40
N GLY A 124 17.47 -9.82 26.32
CA GLY A 124 16.57 -8.98 27.13
C GLY A 124 16.31 -7.59 26.52
N SER A 125 17.15 -7.16 25.58
CA SER A 125 17.00 -5.94 24.78
C SER A 125 17.74 -6.08 23.46
N LEU A 126 17.55 -5.14 22.53
CA LEU A 126 18.28 -5.14 21.26
C LEU A 126 19.79 -4.81 21.39
N ASP A 127 20.25 -4.36 22.56
CA ASP A 127 21.67 -4.16 22.87
C ASP A 127 22.42 -5.45 23.27
N ALA A 128 21.71 -6.57 23.39
CA ALA A 128 22.29 -7.84 23.82
C ALA A 128 23.51 -8.22 22.96
N PRO A 129 24.72 -8.41 23.54
CA PRO A 129 25.94 -8.62 22.76
C PRO A 129 25.88 -9.82 21.81
N VAL A 130 25.10 -10.85 22.17
CA VAL A 130 24.89 -12.04 21.34
C VAL A 130 24.35 -11.68 19.96
N LEU A 131 23.48 -10.67 19.84
CA LEU A 131 22.85 -10.28 18.58
C LEU A 131 23.87 -9.87 17.51
N LYS A 132 25.01 -9.28 17.90
CA LYS A 132 26.09 -8.88 16.99
C LYS A 132 26.85 -10.07 16.41
N THR A 133 26.69 -11.25 17.00
CA THR A 133 27.37 -12.47 16.57
C THR A 133 26.53 -13.38 15.67
N LEU A 134 25.20 -13.23 15.72
CA LEU A 134 24.23 -14.08 15.04
C LEU A 134 24.08 -13.72 13.55
N ASN A 135 23.81 -14.71 12.72
CA ASN A 135 23.33 -14.50 11.35
C ASN A 135 21.82 -14.27 11.39
N ILE A 136 21.38 -13.03 11.20
CA ILE A 136 19.99 -12.61 11.41
C ILE A 136 19.30 -12.30 10.07
N GLY A 137 18.17 -12.95 9.79
CA GLY A 137 17.29 -12.57 8.68
C GLY A 137 16.55 -11.27 8.98
N VAL A 138 16.53 -10.33 8.03
CA VAL A 138 15.81 -9.06 8.16
C VAL A 138 15.00 -8.74 6.90
N LEU A 139 13.81 -8.20 7.03
CA LEU A 139 12.99 -7.76 5.89
C LEU A 139 13.56 -6.47 5.29
N GLN A 140 13.45 -6.31 3.96
CA GLN A 140 14.01 -5.17 3.23
C GLN A 140 13.62 -3.84 3.86
N SER A 141 12.32 -3.62 4.05
CA SER A 141 11.81 -2.38 4.64
C SER A 141 10.87 -2.75 5.78
N SER A 142 11.40 -2.81 7.00
CA SER A 142 10.65 -3.02 8.24
C SER A 142 11.16 -2.11 9.35
N PRO A 143 10.29 -1.67 10.28
CA PRO A 143 10.71 -0.97 11.49
C PRO A 143 11.58 -1.85 12.39
N ALA A 144 11.38 -3.17 12.37
CA ALA A 144 12.21 -4.10 13.13
C ALA A 144 13.66 -4.18 12.64
N ARG A 145 13.91 -4.16 11.33
CA ARG A 145 15.26 -4.02 10.78
C ARG A 145 15.91 -2.71 11.21
N GLU A 146 15.12 -1.65 11.23
CA GLU A 146 15.60 -0.34 11.69
C GLU A 146 15.95 -0.33 13.18
N ALA A 147 15.12 -0.93 14.04
CA ALA A 147 15.40 -1.07 15.46
C ALA A 147 16.72 -1.85 15.66
N LEU A 148 16.88 -3.01 15.01
CA LEU A 148 18.13 -3.78 15.04
C LEU A 148 19.35 -2.94 14.60
N ARG A 149 19.19 -2.14 13.54
CA ARG A 149 20.23 -1.21 13.07
C ARG A 149 20.59 -0.17 14.14
N ALA A 150 19.60 0.45 14.78
CA ALA A 150 19.83 1.47 15.81
C ALA A 150 20.68 0.95 16.98
N HIS A 151 20.60 -0.36 17.25
CA HIS A 151 21.38 -1.05 18.28
C HIS A 151 22.68 -1.70 17.74
N GLY A 152 23.09 -1.37 16.51
CA GLY A 152 24.35 -1.82 15.92
C GLY A 152 24.34 -3.28 15.44
N VAL A 153 23.17 -3.84 15.15
CA VAL A 153 23.01 -5.21 14.62
C VAL A 153 22.86 -5.16 13.09
N LEU A 154 24.00 -5.00 12.39
CA LEU A 154 24.05 -4.81 10.93
C LEU A 154 24.94 -5.82 10.19
N GLU A 155 26.11 -6.13 10.76
CA GLU A 155 27.21 -6.81 10.06
C GLU A 155 26.82 -8.20 9.51
N LYS A 156 26.05 -8.96 10.29
CA LYS A 156 25.65 -10.33 9.95
C LYS A 156 24.16 -10.44 9.66
N THR A 157 23.62 -9.44 8.96
CA THR A 157 22.21 -9.47 8.55
C THR A 157 22.05 -9.98 7.11
N LYS A 158 20.99 -10.77 6.87
CA LYS A 158 20.60 -11.26 5.55
C LYS A 158 19.26 -10.64 5.17
N VAL A 159 19.28 -9.73 4.20
CA VAL A 159 18.08 -9.02 3.76
C VAL A 159 17.18 -9.92 2.92
N GLN A 160 15.90 -10.01 3.32
CA GLN A 160 14.81 -10.62 2.59
C GLN A 160 13.93 -9.54 1.94
N TYR A 161 13.79 -9.62 0.63
CA TYR A 161 12.98 -8.70 -0.16
C TYR A 161 11.50 -9.06 -0.04
N VAL A 162 10.68 -8.03 0.22
CA VAL A 162 9.25 -8.19 0.51
C VAL A 162 8.39 -8.06 -0.76
N ASN A 163 8.90 -7.40 -1.81
CA ASN A 163 8.23 -7.30 -3.11
C ASN A 163 8.48 -8.56 -3.95
N PHE A 164 7.49 -9.45 -4.02
CA PHE A 164 7.51 -10.62 -4.90
C PHE A 164 6.10 -10.94 -5.39
N ASP A 165 6.01 -11.67 -6.49
CA ASP A 165 4.74 -12.25 -6.95
C ASP A 165 4.55 -13.61 -6.29
N SER A 166 3.68 -13.65 -5.27
CA SER A 166 3.36 -14.86 -4.51
C SER A 166 2.66 -15.94 -5.32
N ASN A 167 2.11 -15.60 -6.49
CA ASN A 167 1.48 -16.57 -7.38
C ASN A 167 2.53 -17.34 -8.20
N SER A 168 3.59 -16.67 -8.66
CA SER A 168 4.67 -17.29 -9.45
C SER A 168 5.88 -17.73 -8.63
N SER A 169 6.04 -17.20 -7.41
CA SER A 169 7.26 -17.33 -6.61
C SER A 169 6.93 -17.64 -5.16
N THR A 170 6.16 -18.71 -4.93
CA THR A 170 5.73 -19.16 -3.59
C THR A 170 6.88 -19.45 -2.63
N ALA A 171 8.07 -19.77 -3.13
CA ALA A 171 9.28 -19.98 -2.32
C ALA A 171 9.86 -18.67 -1.74
N GLU A 172 9.52 -17.51 -2.30
CA GLU A 172 10.11 -16.22 -1.95
C GLU A 172 9.37 -15.48 -0.83
N TYR A 173 8.29 -16.08 -0.31
CA TYR A 173 7.38 -15.47 0.66
C TYR A 173 8.02 -15.04 1.99
N PRO A 174 7.45 -14.05 2.71
CA PRO A 174 8.08 -13.41 3.87
C PRO A 174 8.41 -14.35 5.02
N ALA A 175 7.75 -15.51 5.11
CA ALA A 175 8.08 -16.51 6.13
C ALA A 175 9.28 -17.40 5.79
N LYS A 176 9.87 -17.32 4.58
CA LYS A 176 11.01 -18.17 4.22
C LYS A 176 12.22 -17.96 5.14
N GLN A 177 12.43 -16.75 5.69
CA GLN A 177 13.48 -16.54 6.68
C GLN A 177 13.17 -17.22 8.03
N VAL A 178 11.89 -17.34 8.40
CA VAL A 178 11.48 -18.13 9.58
C VAL A 178 11.77 -19.60 9.33
N GLN A 179 11.47 -20.10 8.13
CA GLN A 179 11.89 -21.45 7.72
C GLN A 179 13.41 -21.62 7.78
N ALA A 180 14.18 -20.64 7.30
CA ALA A 180 15.64 -20.68 7.34
C ALA A 180 16.19 -20.76 8.78
N VAL A 181 15.52 -20.15 9.76
CA VAL A 181 15.82 -20.30 11.20
C VAL A 181 15.49 -21.71 11.69
N VAL A 182 14.34 -22.26 11.30
CA VAL A 182 13.96 -23.65 11.62
C VAL A 182 15.00 -24.63 11.09
N ASP A 183 15.42 -24.44 9.85
CA ASP A 183 16.42 -25.28 9.17
C ASP A 183 17.84 -25.07 9.72
N GLY A 184 18.05 -24.04 10.55
CA GLY A 184 19.34 -23.71 11.17
C GLY A 184 20.34 -23.04 10.22
N THR A 185 19.87 -22.53 9.08
CA THR A 185 20.69 -21.73 8.14
C THR A 185 20.77 -20.26 8.52
N LEU A 186 19.82 -19.79 9.33
CA LEU A 186 19.89 -18.52 10.07
C LEU A 186 19.83 -18.82 11.57
N ASP A 187 20.49 -17.99 12.37
CA ASP A 187 20.48 -18.11 13.82
C ASP A 187 19.21 -17.51 14.42
N ALA A 188 18.75 -16.41 13.83
CA ALA A 188 17.51 -15.71 14.16
C ALA A 188 16.94 -14.98 12.93
N ALA A 189 15.71 -14.50 13.02
CA ALA A 189 15.14 -13.61 12.02
C ALA A 189 14.11 -12.67 12.65
N GLU A 190 14.04 -11.42 12.21
CA GLU A 190 12.89 -10.57 12.51
C GLU A 190 11.77 -10.86 11.51
N THR A 191 10.52 -10.89 11.97
CA THR A 191 9.36 -11.14 11.12
C THR A 191 8.08 -10.56 11.73
N TRP A 192 7.04 -10.41 10.92
CA TRP A 192 5.72 -10.00 11.40
C TRP A 192 5.15 -11.06 12.36
N GLY A 193 4.62 -10.63 13.50
CA GLY A 193 4.18 -11.50 14.61
C GLY A 193 3.33 -12.71 14.18
N PRO A 194 2.24 -12.53 13.42
CA PRO A 194 1.42 -13.62 12.90
C PRO A 194 2.21 -14.70 12.15
N ILE A 195 3.27 -14.32 11.43
CA ILE A 195 4.11 -15.27 10.69
C ILE A 195 4.93 -16.13 11.65
N GLY A 196 5.61 -15.51 12.61
CA GLY A 196 6.35 -16.25 13.65
C GLY A 196 5.42 -17.14 14.48
N GLY A 197 4.25 -16.61 14.85
CA GLY A 197 3.20 -17.29 15.60
C GLY A 197 2.76 -18.59 14.93
N TYR A 198 2.42 -18.51 13.65
CA TYR A 198 2.01 -19.65 12.86
C TYR A 198 3.05 -20.77 12.82
N TYR A 199 4.32 -20.40 12.70
CA TYR A 199 5.41 -21.37 12.73
C TYR A 199 5.52 -22.06 14.08
N ALA A 200 5.44 -21.31 15.17
CA ALA A 200 5.50 -21.87 16.52
C ALA A 200 4.29 -22.78 16.83
N THR A 201 3.07 -22.39 16.45
CA THR A 201 1.85 -23.11 16.86
C THR A 201 1.39 -24.12 15.80
N ARG A 202 1.13 -23.68 14.56
CA ARG A 202 0.53 -24.50 13.50
C ARG A 202 1.54 -25.43 12.86
N LYS A 203 2.77 -24.96 12.62
CA LYS A 203 3.87 -25.82 12.15
C LYS A 203 4.58 -26.55 13.29
N LYS A 204 4.29 -26.21 14.55
CA LYS A 204 4.92 -26.79 15.75
C LYS A 204 6.46 -26.71 15.69
N ALA A 205 6.99 -25.68 15.05
CA ALA A 205 8.43 -25.46 14.97
C ALA A 205 8.96 -25.08 16.36
N PRO A 206 10.13 -25.58 16.77
CA PRO A 206 10.70 -25.31 18.09
C PRO A 206 11.33 -23.91 18.12
N LEU A 207 10.49 -22.88 18.05
CA LEU A 207 10.89 -21.48 18.00
C LEU A 207 10.52 -20.75 19.31
N THR A 208 11.40 -19.84 19.71
CA THR A 208 11.13 -18.80 20.70
C THR A 208 10.83 -17.51 19.93
N LEU A 209 9.74 -16.85 20.30
CA LEU A 209 9.31 -15.58 19.73
C LEU A 209 9.53 -14.51 20.78
N LEU A 210 10.40 -13.54 20.47
CA LEU A 210 10.61 -12.37 21.32
C LEU A 210 9.85 -11.18 20.73
N PRO A 211 8.77 -10.69 21.38
CA PRO A 211 8.03 -9.51 20.93
C PRO A 211 8.94 -8.29 20.90
N MET A 212 9.21 -7.73 19.72
CA MET A 212 10.23 -6.68 19.59
C MET A 212 9.80 -5.36 20.22
N ASN A 213 8.49 -5.08 20.32
CA ASN A 213 7.98 -3.97 21.11
C ASN A 213 8.38 -4.07 22.61
N THR A 214 8.69 -5.26 23.13
CA THR A 214 9.21 -5.37 24.51
C THR A 214 10.74 -5.25 24.62
N LEU A 215 11.43 -5.15 23.49
CA LEU A 215 12.90 -5.10 23.42
C LEU A 215 13.44 -3.72 23.04
N ASP A 216 12.59 -2.86 22.47
CA ASP A 216 12.92 -1.51 22.03
C ASP A 216 11.72 -0.57 22.16
N ASP A 217 12.01 0.67 22.56
CA ASP A 217 11.06 1.77 22.71
C ASP A 217 11.35 2.90 21.70
N GLY A 218 12.43 2.80 20.92
CA GLY A 218 12.88 3.84 19.99
C GLY A 218 12.14 3.83 18.65
N VAL A 219 11.67 2.66 18.20
CA VAL A 219 11.01 2.49 16.91
C VAL A 219 9.58 1.95 17.07
N PRO A 220 8.61 2.42 16.27
CA PRO A 220 7.27 1.81 16.23
C PRO A 220 7.28 0.37 15.73
N LEU A 221 7.04 -0.58 16.64
CA LEU A 221 7.16 -2.02 16.36
C LEU A 221 5.84 -2.79 16.43
N GLU A 222 4.76 -2.14 16.88
CA GLU A 222 3.42 -2.71 16.94
C GLU A 222 2.41 -1.90 16.13
N PHE A 223 1.49 -2.61 15.47
CA PHE A 223 0.55 -2.03 14.52
C PHE A 223 -0.85 -2.54 14.80
N ALA A 224 -1.80 -1.61 14.84
CA ALA A 224 -3.22 -1.93 14.90
C ALA A 224 -3.72 -2.26 13.48
N ILE A 225 -4.44 -3.35 13.36
CA ILE A 225 -4.80 -3.99 12.10
C ILE A 225 -6.32 -3.91 11.89
N SER A 226 -6.71 -3.37 10.74
CA SER A 226 -8.09 -3.09 10.32
C SER A 226 -8.40 -3.75 8.97
N LEU A 227 -9.69 -3.75 8.61
CA LEU A 227 -10.16 -4.08 7.27
C LEU A 227 -10.23 -2.80 6.44
N GLY A 228 -9.78 -2.85 5.19
CA GLY A 228 -9.88 -1.73 4.25
C GLY A 228 -11.04 -1.91 3.28
N VAL A 229 -11.89 -0.89 3.13
CA VAL A 229 -12.93 -0.84 2.09
C VAL A 229 -12.77 0.41 1.22
N ARG A 230 -13.49 0.48 0.10
CA ARG A 230 -13.53 1.72 -0.69
C ARG A 230 -14.12 2.86 0.14
N ARG A 231 -13.61 4.08 -0.04
CA ARG A 231 -14.09 5.29 0.66
C ARG A 231 -15.58 5.59 0.44
N ALA A 232 -16.13 5.14 -0.68
CA ALA A 232 -17.56 5.26 -1.00
C ALA A 232 -18.43 4.27 -0.19
N ASP A 233 -17.87 3.15 0.29
CA ASP A 233 -18.62 2.02 0.84
C ASP A 233 -18.78 2.13 2.36
N LYS A 234 -19.30 3.28 2.82
CA LYS A 234 -19.46 3.57 4.25
C LYS A 234 -20.42 2.61 4.95
N ASP A 235 -21.47 2.16 4.27
CA ASP A 235 -22.42 1.19 4.81
C ASP A 235 -21.75 -0.17 5.06
N LEU A 236 -20.99 -0.67 4.08
CA LEU A 236 -20.23 -1.92 4.22
C LEU A 236 -19.26 -1.84 5.39
N LYS A 237 -18.50 -0.74 5.53
CA LYS A 237 -17.62 -0.51 6.69
C LYS A 237 -18.38 -0.65 8.01
N GLN A 238 -19.53 0.00 8.15
CA GLN A 238 -20.32 -0.06 9.38
C GLN A 238 -20.87 -1.46 9.67
N ARG A 239 -21.29 -2.19 8.62
CA ARG A 239 -21.74 -3.58 8.75
C ARG A 239 -20.59 -4.49 9.18
N LEU A 240 -19.39 -4.29 8.62
CA LEU A 240 -18.18 -5.01 9.02
C LEU A 240 -17.79 -4.71 10.47
N ASP A 241 -17.84 -3.44 10.92
CA ASP A 241 -17.57 -3.09 12.32
C ASP A 241 -18.51 -3.85 13.28
N ARG A 242 -19.81 -3.96 12.94
CA ARG A 242 -20.79 -4.72 13.71
C ARG A 242 -20.51 -6.22 13.69
N ALA A 243 -20.17 -6.78 12.53
CA ALA A 243 -19.82 -8.19 12.40
C ALA A 243 -18.56 -8.54 13.21
N LEU A 244 -17.54 -7.68 13.17
CA LEU A 244 -16.33 -7.81 13.98
C LEU A 244 -16.67 -7.84 15.47
N ASP A 245 -17.53 -6.94 15.96
CA ASP A 245 -17.96 -6.94 17.36
C ASP A 245 -18.74 -8.20 17.75
N ALA A 246 -19.73 -8.57 16.94
CA ALA A 246 -20.60 -9.71 17.21
C ALA A 246 -19.83 -11.04 17.24
N HIS A 247 -18.73 -11.14 16.51
CA HIS A 247 -17.91 -12.35 16.38
C HIS A 247 -16.52 -12.23 17.04
N ARG A 248 -16.36 -11.29 17.98
CA ARG A 248 -15.10 -11.02 18.68
C ARG A 248 -14.40 -12.28 19.19
N ASP A 249 -15.14 -13.17 19.87
CA ASP A 249 -14.56 -14.36 20.49
C ASP A 249 -14.14 -15.42 19.46
N GLU A 250 -14.90 -15.56 18.37
CA GLU A 250 -14.60 -16.46 17.25
C GLU A 250 -13.32 -15.98 16.53
N ILE A 251 -13.20 -14.67 16.30
CA ILE A 251 -12.00 -14.04 15.73
C ILE A 251 -10.80 -14.19 16.68
N LYS A 252 -10.98 -13.95 17.98
CA LYS A 252 -9.91 -14.13 18.98
C LYS A 252 -9.40 -15.58 18.99
N ALA A 253 -10.31 -16.56 18.94
CA ALA A 253 -9.93 -17.97 18.90
C ALA A 253 -9.08 -18.30 17.66
N ILE A 254 -9.44 -17.77 16.49
CA ILE A 254 -8.64 -17.91 15.26
C ILE A 254 -7.24 -17.30 15.46
N LEU A 255 -7.14 -16.06 15.93
CA LEU A 255 -5.84 -15.39 16.11
C LEU A 255 -4.95 -16.15 17.10
N VAL A 256 -5.52 -16.67 18.19
CA VAL A 256 -4.80 -17.47 19.19
C VAL A 256 -4.36 -18.83 18.63
N ASP A 257 -5.20 -19.53 17.86
CA ASP A 257 -4.84 -20.80 17.22
C ASP A 257 -3.64 -20.65 16.26
N TYR A 258 -3.58 -19.51 15.56
CA TYR A 258 -2.46 -19.15 14.68
C TYR A 258 -1.27 -18.54 15.43
N GLY A 259 -1.32 -18.47 16.77
CA GLY A 259 -0.20 -17.99 17.59
C GLY A 259 0.11 -16.52 17.41
N VAL A 260 -0.85 -15.71 16.93
CA VAL A 260 -0.64 -14.27 16.72
C VAL A 260 -0.24 -13.62 18.05
N PRO A 261 0.91 -12.92 18.14
CA PRO A 261 1.29 -12.16 19.33
C PRO A 261 0.34 -10.98 19.46
N LEU A 262 -0.63 -11.08 20.37
CA LEU A 262 -1.64 -10.04 20.56
C LEU A 262 -1.16 -9.00 21.58
N VAL A 263 -1.09 -7.76 21.12
CA VAL A 263 -0.77 -6.57 21.92
C VAL A 263 -2.04 -6.04 22.57
N ARG A 264 -1.91 -5.50 23.79
CA ARG A 264 -3.00 -4.77 24.44
C ARG A 264 -3.46 -3.63 23.52
N CYS A 265 -4.76 -3.44 23.42
CA CYS A 265 -5.30 -2.41 22.55
C CYS A 265 -6.71 -2.04 22.99
N ALA A 266 -6.84 -0.88 23.62
CA ALA A 266 -8.13 -0.40 24.14
C ALA A 266 -9.18 -0.19 23.02
N GLU A 267 -8.73 0.18 21.82
CA GLU A 267 -9.61 0.47 20.69
C GLU A 267 -9.90 -0.76 19.80
N CYS A 268 -9.20 -1.88 20.04
CA CYS A 268 -9.33 -3.07 19.20
C CYS A 268 -10.54 -3.93 19.59
N VAL A 269 -11.07 -4.65 18.60
CA VAL A 269 -12.06 -5.71 18.83
C VAL A 269 -11.45 -6.82 19.70
N VAL A 270 -10.26 -7.29 19.36
CA VAL A 270 -9.51 -8.27 20.14
C VAL A 270 -8.30 -7.58 20.76
N SER A 271 -8.28 -7.51 22.10
CA SER A 271 -7.10 -7.10 22.86
C SER A 271 -6.33 -8.34 23.31
N GLY A 272 -5.00 -8.24 23.29
CA GLY A 272 -4.09 -9.21 23.87
C GLY A 272 -3.56 -8.81 25.25
N ASP A 273 -2.50 -9.52 25.64
CA ASP A 273 -1.85 -9.39 26.95
C ASP A 273 -0.45 -8.78 26.86
N LEU A 274 0.16 -8.76 25.66
CA LEU A 274 1.47 -8.12 25.49
C LEU A 274 1.34 -6.62 25.83
N PRO A 275 2.33 -6.04 26.53
CA PRO A 275 2.34 -4.61 26.80
C PRO A 275 2.22 -3.82 25.50
N GLU A 276 1.43 -2.76 25.52
CA GLU A 276 1.36 -1.79 24.42
C GLU A 276 2.18 -0.56 24.77
N HIS A 277 2.68 0.10 23.74
CA HIS A 277 3.06 1.50 23.87
C HIS A 277 1.82 2.37 23.77
N GLY A 278 1.86 3.49 24.48
CA GLY A 278 0.89 4.57 24.32
C GLY A 278 0.93 5.17 22.90
N PRO A 279 0.26 6.30 22.66
CA PRO A 279 0.19 6.90 21.33
C PRO A 279 1.60 7.19 20.77
N TYR A 280 1.94 6.50 19.67
CA TYR A 280 3.25 6.50 19.04
C TYR A 280 3.72 7.87 18.56
N THR A 281 2.86 8.87 18.45
CA THR A 281 3.19 10.23 17.98
C THR A 281 4.46 10.86 18.58
N ALA A 282 4.76 10.61 19.86
CA ALA A 282 5.99 11.11 20.49
C ALA A 282 7.23 10.30 20.09
N ILE A 283 7.09 8.97 19.98
CA ILE A 283 8.15 8.05 19.53
C ILE A 283 8.39 8.23 18.03
N GLU A 284 7.35 8.29 17.20
CA GLU A 284 7.40 8.58 15.77
C GLU A 284 8.09 9.92 15.49
N LYS A 285 7.72 10.97 16.21
CA LYS A 285 8.37 12.27 16.07
C LYS A 285 9.83 12.22 16.51
N ALA A 286 10.11 11.63 17.68
CA ALA A 286 11.49 11.47 18.17
C ALA A 286 12.34 10.58 17.25
N HIS A 287 11.74 9.58 16.62
CA HIS A 287 12.35 8.67 15.65
C HIS A 287 12.66 9.36 14.32
N LEU A 288 11.71 10.13 13.80
CA LEU A 288 11.91 10.98 12.63
C LEU A 288 12.99 12.04 12.90
N ASP A 289 12.97 12.66 14.08
CA ASP A 289 14.00 13.61 14.53
C ASP A 289 15.36 12.91 14.74
N ALA A 290 15.41 11.68 15.27
CA ALA A 290 16.65 10.92 15.47
C ALA A 290 17.25 10.39 14.15
N ARG A 291 16.43 10.06 13.15
CA ARG A 291 16.88 9.76 11.78
C ARG A 291 17.61 10.91 11.13
N ARG A 292 17.26 12.15 11.49
CA ARG A 292 17.99 13.35 11.05
C ARG A 292 19.41 13.40 11.65
N ASP A 293 19.63 12.76 12.80
CA ASP A 293 20.78 13.00 13.68
C ASP A 293 21.66 11.74 14.02
N ALA A 294 21.54 10.55 13.36
CA ALA A 294 22.45 9.39 13.60
C ALA A 294 22.56 8.34 12.46
N PRO A 295 23.64 7.51 12.34
CA PRO A 295 25.02 7.60 12.86
C PRO A 295 26.15 7.52 11.77
N GLN A 296 27.33 8.00 12.13
CA GLN A 296 28.62 7.75 11.45
C GLN A 296 28.99 6.25 11.52
N SER A 297 29.69 5.70 10.52
CA SER A 297 30.10 4.29 10.51
C SER A 297 30.83 3.94 11.81
N SER A 298 30.62 2.74 12.36
CA SER A 298 31.57 2.26 13.37
C SER A 298 32.95 2.13 12.70
N PRO A 299 34.04 2.56 13.37
CA PRO A 299 35.39 2.44 12.80
C PRO A 299 35.74 1.01 12.35
N SER A 300 35.13 -0.02 12.96
CA SER A 300 35.31 -1.42 12.60
C SER A 300 34.68 -1.79 11.25
N GLU A 301 33.49 -1.29 10.92
CA GLU A 301 32.84 -1.64 9.63
C GLU A 301 33.55 -0.97 8.46
N LEU A 302 34.05 0.26 8.64
CA LEU A 302 34.88 0.92 7.64
C LEU A 302 36.20 0.17 7.44
N ALA A 303 36.81 -0.36 8.52
CA ALA A 303 38.00 -1.21 8.41
C ALA A 303 37.71 -2.53 7.68
N ALA A 304 36.56 -3.17 7.95
CA ALA A 304 36.13 -4.37 7.24
C ALA A 304 35.91 -4.09 5.75
N THR A 305 35.24 -2.97 5.40
CA THR A 305 35.05 -2.51 4.02
C THR A 305 36.39 -2.35 3.29
N LYS A 306 37.35 -1.67 3.94
CA LYS A 306 38.72 -1.51 3.40
C LYS A 306 39.38 -2.85 3.12
N SER A 307 39.24 -3.81 4.04
CA SER A 307 39.80 -5.16 3.87
C SER A 307 39.14 -5.91 2.71
N ARG A 308 37.82 -5.79 2.52
CA ARG A 308 37.09 -6.43 1.41
C ARG A 308 37.51 -5.85 0.06
N LEU A 309 37.62 -4.53 -0.06
CA LEU A 309 38.11 -3.87 -1.28
C LEU A 309 39.56 -4.28 -1.62
N ALA A 310 40.44 -4.35 -0.60
CA ALA A 310 41.80 -4.84 -0.79
C ALA A 310 41.86 -6.31 -1.25
N ALA A 311 40.86 -7.11 -0.90
CA ALA A 311 40.68 -8.49 -1.37
C ALA A 311 39.99 -8.58 -2.75
N GLY A 312 39.70 -7.46 -3.41
CA GLY A 312 39.09 -7.41 -4.74
C GLY A 312 37.56 -7.41 -4.76
N ALA A 313 36.90 -7.03 -3.65
CA ALA A 313 35.46 -6.82 -3.65
C ALA A 313 35.05 -5.68 -4.61
N ASP A 314 33.87 -5.81 -5.20
CA ASP A 314 33.29 -4.82 -6.10
C ASP A 314 32.87 -3.57 -5.31
N ALA A 315 33.46 -2.42 -5.66
CA ALA A 315 33.25 -1.17 -4.93
C ALA A 315 31.83 -0.61 -5.09
N SER A 316 31.22 -0.77 -6.26
CA SER A 316 29.85 -0.32 -6.54
C SER A 316 28.83 -1.19 -5.80
N LYS A 317 29.10 -2.49 -5.68
CA LYS A 317 28.29 -3.40 -4.84
C LYS A 317 28.40 -3.06 -3.36
N GLU A 318 29.62 -2.84 -2.87
CA GLU A 318 29.85 -2.38 -1.48
C GLU A 318 29.18 -1.02 -1.23
N LEU A 319 29.12 -0.14 -2.25
CA LEU A 319 28.42 1.14 -2.17
C LEU A 319 26.92 0.94 -1.96
N VAL A 320 26.27 0.09 -2.76
CA VAL A 320 24.85 -0.23 -2.57
C VAL A 320 24.60 -0.87 -1.21
N ASP A 321 25.48 -1.78 -0.74
CA ASP A 321 25.36 -2.40 0.57
C ASP A 321 25.53 -1.35 1.71
N ALA A 322 26.43 -0.38 1.56
CA ALA A 322 26.58 0.74 2.48
C ALA A 322 25.34 1.67 2.49
N VAL A 323 24.75 1.93 1.32
CA VAL A 323 23.48 2.67 1.21
C VAL A 323 22.36 1.91 1.91
N LEU A 324 22.22 0.60 1.70
CA LEU A 324 21.24 -0.25 2.40
C LEU A 324 21.44 -0.25 3.92
N GLY A 325 22.68 -0.13 4.38
CA GLY A 325 23.04 -0.01 5.78
C GLY A 325 22.78 1.37 6.40
N ASN A 326 22.40 2.37 5.60
CA ASN A 326 22.36 3.78 5.99
C ASN A 326 23.70 4.28 6.56
N ASP A 327 24.81 3.95 5.90
CA ASP A 327 26.15 4.27 6.37
C ASP A 327 26.84 5.37 5.52
N PRO A 328 26.74 6.65 5.91
CA PRO A 328 27.25 7.77 5.11
C PRO A 328 28.79 7.83 5.02
N ASP A 329 29.56 7.36 6.01
CA ASP A 329 31.03 7.43 5.88
C ASP A 329 31.59 6.29 5.04
N ARG A 330 30.96 5.11 5.04
CA ARG A 330 31.26 4.08 4.04
C ARG A 330 30.91 4.56 2.65
N VAL A 331 29.72 5.16 2.45
CA VAL A 331 29.33 5.75 1.18
C VAL A 331 30.38 6.78 0.72
N ARG A 332 30.78 7.69 1.61
CA ARG A 332 31.82 8.68 1.32
C ARG A 332 33.14 8.03 0.90
N TYR A 333 33.61 7.08 1.69
CA TYR A 333 34.86 6.37 1.43
C TYR A 333 34.82 5.64 0.09
N LEU A 334 33.73 4.91 -0.19
CA LEU A 334 33.58 4.11 -1.42
C LEU A 334 33.56 5.00 -2.66
N LEU A 335 32.84 6.13 -2.61
CA LEU A 335 32.84 7.12 -3.69
C LEU A 335 34.23 7.74 -3.90
N ASP A 336 34.94 8.05 -2.82
CA ASP A 336 36.31 8.60 -2.87
C ASP A 336 37.33 7.57 -3.43
N HIS A 337 36.98 6.28 -3.45
CA HIS A 337 37.82 5.17 -3.93
C HIS A 337 37.27 4.49 -5.19
N GLY A 338 36.46 5.20 -5.98
CA GLY A 338 36.13 4.81 -7.34
C GLY A 338 34.90 3.91 -7.49
N ALA A 339 34.05 3.78 -6.47
CA ALA A 339 32.72 3.22 -6.66
C ALA A 339 31.89 4.13 -7.58
N ASP A 340 31.25 3.56 -8.60
CA ASP A 340 30.38 4.31 -9.51
C ASP A 340 28.96 4.37 -8.92
N PRO A 341 28.46 5.56 -8.51
CA PRO A 341 27.12 5.69 -7.94
C PRO A 341 25.99 5.43 -8.95
N ASP A 342 26.30 5.48 -10.25
CA ASP A 342 25.33 5.26 -11.33
C ASP A 342 25.24 3.79 -11.74
N GLU A 343 26.23 2.98 -11.37
CA GLU A 343 26.26 1.56 -11.68
C GLU A 343 25.13 0.82 -10.97
N ILE A 344 24.46 -0.05 -11.71
CA ILE A 344 23.45 -0.97 -11.16
C ILE A 344 24.19 -2.19 -10.59
N ALA A 345 24.85 -1.98 -9.45
CA ALA A 345 25.64 -2.99 -8.75
C ALA A 345 24.86 -3.52 -7.54
N GLY A 346 23.83 -4.35 -7.80
CA GLY A 346 22.95 -4.86 -6.75
C GLY A 346 21.63 -5.39 -7.31
N LEU A 347 20.56 -5.24 -6.53
CA LEU A 347 19.21 -5.66 -6.92
C LEU A 347 18.52 -4.68 -7.87
N ASP A 348 19.13 -4.49 -9.04
CA ASP A 348 18.53 -3.77 -10.15
C ASP A 348 18.37 -2.25 -9.94
N TYR A 349 18.92 -1.70 -8.86
CA TYR A 349 18.98 -0.27 -8.58
C TYR A 349 20.43 0.20 -8.41
N ASN A 350 20.68 1.45 -8.79
CA ASN A 350 21.93 2.13 -8.43
C ASN A 350 21.88 2.68 -7.00
N ALA A 351 22.95 3.33 -6.56
CA ALA A 351 23.08 3.83 -5.19
C ALA A 351 21.98 4.86 -4.84
N LEU A 352 21.72 5.83 -5.72
CA LEU A 352 20.72 6.88 -5.48
C LEU A 352 19.31 6.31 -5.42
N GLN A 353 18.97 5.44 -6.37
CA GLN A 353 17.67 4.76 -6.39
C GLN A 353 17.47 3.93 -5.12
N THR A 354 18.51 3.24 -4.64
CA THR A 354 18.47 2.51 -3.36
C THR A 354 18.22 3.45 -2.19
N ALA A 355 18.97 4.56 -2.10
CA ALA A 355 18.80 5.54 -1.02
C ALA A 355 17.37 6.12 -0.97
N VAL A 356 16.81 6.49 -2.13
CA VAL A 356 15.43 6.98 -2.24
C VAL A 356 14.42 5.91 -1.86
N ARG A 357 14.64 4.67 -2.29
CA ARG A 357 13.75 3.55 -1.98
C ARG A 357 13.78 3.14 -0.51
N GLU A 358 14.88 3.37 0.18
CA GLU A 358 14.97 3.11 1.63
C GLU A 358 14.64 4.36 2.47
N GLY A 359 14.50 5.54 1.86
CA GLY A 359 14.21 6.80 2.57
C GLY A 359 15.43 7.40 3.27
N HIS A 360 16.64 7.10 2.80
CA HIS A 360 17.89 7.60 3.39
C HIS A 360 18.23 8.98 2.84
N LEU A 361 17.55 10.03 3.34
CA LEU A 361 17.64 11.41 2.86
C LEU A 361 19.07 11.95 2.80
N ALA A 362 19.84 11.81 3.89
CA ALA A 362 21.22 12.30 3.97
C ALA A 362 22.15 11.61 2.97
N ILE A 363 21.96 10.30 2.73
CA ILE A 363 22.75 9.55 1.75
C ILE A 363 22.35 9.93 0.33
N ALA A 364 21.05 10.12 0.05
CA ALA A 364 20.61 10.62 -1.24
C ALA A 364 21.22 12.00 -1.53
N GLU A 365 21.24 12.90 -0.55
CA GLU A 365 21.90 14.20 -0.68
C GLU A 365 23.40 14.07 -0.94
N LEU A 366 24.10 13.23 -0.16
CA LEU A 366 25.52 12.94 -0.37
C LEU A 366 25.78 12.39 -1.78
N LEU A 367 25.02 11.40 -2.24
CA LEU A 367 25.19 10.81 -3.58
C LEU A 367 25.03 11.86 -4.69
N LEU A 368 24.02 12.72 -4.57
CA LEU A 368 23.79 13.83 -5.51
C LEU A 368 24.92 14.85 -5.48
N GLU A 369 25.46 15.17 -4.31
CA GLU A 369 26.64 16.04 -4.16
C GLU A 369 27.91 15.43 -4.76
N ARG A 370 27.99 14.11 -4.80
CA ARG A 370 29.08 13.35 -5.45
C ARG A 370 28.81 13.04 -6.92
N GLY A 371 27.79 13.63 -7.51
CA GLY A 371 27.55 13.59 -8.96
C GLY A 371 26.74 12.39 -9.45
N ALA A 372 26.04 11.66 -8.57
CA ALA A 372 25.08 10.65 -8.99
C ALA A 372 24.01 11.27 -9.91
N LYS A 373 23.70 10.61 -11.03
CA LYS A 373 22.71 11.11 -11.99
C LYS A 373 21.30 11.01 -11.41
N ILE A 374 20.68 12.18 -11.20
CA ILE A 374 19.41 12.33 -10.49
C ILE A 374 18.20 11.68 -11.18
N ASP A 375 18.23 11.51 -12.50
CA ASP A 375 17.08 11.04 -13.29
C ASP A 375 17.28 9.67 -13.96
N LEU A 376 18.31 8.91 -13.56
CA LEU A 376 18.48 7.54 -14.08
C LEU A 376 17.24 6.71 -13.74
N PRO A 377 16.53 6.16 -14.75
CA PRO A 377 15.36 5.36 -14.50
C PRO A 377 15.75 3.99 -13.94
N ASP A 378 14.91 3.44 -13.08
CA ASP A 378 14.99 2.02 -12.73
C ASP A 378 14.52 1.13 -13.91
N ARG A 379 14.58 -0.20 -13.74
CA ARG A 379 14.11 -1.16 -14.76
C ARG A 379 12.64 -1.03 -15.15
N SER A 380 11.84 -0.30 -14.37
CA SER A 380 10.42 -0.04 -14.63
C SER A 380 10.19 1.33 -15.29
N GLY A 381 11.27 2.04 -15.62
CA GLY A 381 11.25 3.38 -16.17
C GLY A 381 11.05 4.47 -15.13
N TRP A 382 11.02 4.17 -13.83
CA TRP A 382 10.74 5.16 -12.79
C TRP A 382 12.00 5.95 -12.43
N SER A 383 11.90 7.27 -12.38
CA SER A 383 12.96 8.10 -11.82
C SER A 383 13.01 7.99 -10.29
N PRO A 384 14.12 8.41 -9.66
CA PRO A 384 14.18 8.60 -8.22
C PRO A 384 13.03 9.48 -7.70
N LEU A 385 12.70 10.58 -8.39
CA LEU A 385 11.58 11.44 -7.98
C LEU A 385 10.23 10.71 -8.01
N THR A 386 9.94 9.92 -9.05
CA THR A 386 8.71 9.12 -9.11
C THR A 386 8.65 8.12 -7.95
N SER A 387 9.79 7.52 -7.58
CA SER A 387 9.89 6.59 -6.44
C SER A 387 9.63 7.30 -5.10
N ALA A 388 10.20 8.49 -4.90
CA ALA A 388 9.96 9.30 -3.70
C ALA A 388 8.48 9.68 -3.56
N VAL A 389 7.84 10.09 -4.67
CA VAL A 389 6.40 10.43 -4.69
C VAL A 389 5.53 9.22 -4.36
N TYR A 390 5.86 8.03 -4.89
CA TYR A 390 5.15 6.80 -4.55
C TYR A 390 5.26 6.45 -3.06
N ARG A 391 6.40 6.74 -2.44
CA ARG A 391 6.66 6.48 -1.02
C ARG A 391 6.01 7.50 -0.07
N ASN A 392 5.44 8.58 -0.58
CA ASN A 392 4.98 9.71 0.23
C ASN A 392 6.09 10.33 1.10
N ASP A 393 7.31 10.42 0.55
CA ASP A 393 8.45 10.98 1.29
C ASP A 393 8.63 12.46 0.91
N ALA A 394 7.95 13.35 1.64
CA ALA A 394 7.92 14.78 1.34
C ALA A 394 9.31 15.43 1.34
N GLU A 395 10.18 15.08 2.28
CA GLU A 395 11.53 15.64 2.37
C GLU A 395 12.42 15.16 1.22
N MET A 396 12.30 13.88 0.84
CA MET A 396 13.00 13.34 -0.32
C MET A 396 12.52 13.96 -1.64
N ILE A 397 11.21 14.20 -1.78
CA ILE A 397 10.64 14.93 -2.91
C ILE A 397 11.26 16.33 -2.99
N ASP A 398 11.29 17.07 -1.88
CA ASP A 398 11.88 18.42 -1.83
C ASP A 398 13.37 18.40 -2.15
N LEU A 399 14.14 17.45 -1.62
CA LEU A 399 15.55 17.30 -1.95
C LEU A 399 15.76 17.08 -3.44
N LEU A 400 15.06 16.12 -4.04
CA LEU A 400 15.22 15.78 -5.46
C LEU A 400 14.81 16.95 -6.36
N LEU A 401 13.71 17.64 -6.05
CA LEU A 401 13.27 18.83 -6.78
C LEU A 401 14.28 19.98 -6.67
N ARG A 402 14.81 20.25 -5.46
CA ARG A 402 15.85 21.27 -5.24
C ARG A 402 17.15 20.96 -5.99
N LYS A 403 17.50 19.68 -6.11
CA LYS A 403 18.69 19.20 -6.85
C LYS A 403 18.43 19.06 -8.35
N GLY A 404 17.23 19.41 -8.83
CA GLY A 404 16.93 19.56 -10.26
C GLY A 404 16.34 18.34 -10.96
N ALA A 405 15.72 17.40 -10.22
CA ALA A 405 15.07 16.24 -10.81
C ALA A 405 13.98 16.63 -11.81
N ASP A 406 13.85 15.88 -12.91
CA ASP A 406 12.81 16.10 -13.89
C ASP A 406 11.43 15.67 -13.35
N LYS A 407 10.71 16.67 -12.82
CA LYS A 407 9.34 16.57 -12.33
C LYS A 407 8.29 16.20 -13.38
N ASN A 408 8.61 16.28 -14.67
CA ASN A 408 7.70 15.98 -15.77
C ASN A 408 8.01 14.65 -16.47
N ARG A 409 9.09 13.97 -16.06
CA ARG A 409 9.52 12.71 -16.68
C ARG A 409 8.44 11.64 -16.56
N TYR A 410 8.00 11.12 -17.70
CA TYR A 410 7.19 9.91 -17.74
C TYR A 410 8.10 8.69 -17.88
N GLY A 411 7.90 7.70 -17.01
CA GLY A 411 8.50 6.39 -17.19
C GLY A 411 7.83 5.61 -18.34
N ASP A 412 8.45 4.50 -18.74
CA ASP A 412 7.93 3.63 -19.83
C ASP A 412 6.51 3.10 -19.57
N SER A 413 6.16 2.98 -18.29
CA SER A 413 4.82 2.60 -17.83
C SER A 413 3.77 3.72 -17.93
N GLY A 414 4.15 4.91 -18.44
CA GLY A 414 3.26 6.04 -18.67
C GLY A 414 2.90 6.83 -17.41
N TRP A 415 3.75 6.78 -16.38
CA TRP A 415 3.58 7.48 -15.10
C TRP A 415 4.63 8.58 -14.92
N SER A 416 4.17 9.79 -14.59
CA SER A 416 5.01 10.90 -14.09
C SER A 416 4.86 11.04 -12.58
N PRO A 417 5.76 11.77 -11.90
CA PRO A 417 5.61 12.12 -10.49
C PRO A 417 4.21 12.66 -10.17
N LEU A 418 3.72 13.63 -10.97
CA LEU A 418 2.39 14.21 -10.78
C LEU A 418 1.26 13.18 -11.00
N ALA A 419 1.36 12.31 -12.01
CA ALA A 419 0.36 11.26 -12.24
C ALA A 419 0.31 10.23 -11.11
N VAL A 420 1.45 9.91 -10.50
CA VAL A 420 1.53 9.06 -9.31
C VAL A 420 0.83 9.76 -8.13
N ALA A 421 1.21 11.00 -7.80
CA ALA A 421 0.58 11.75 -6.69
C ALA A 421 -0.95 11.81 -6.82
N ILE A 422 -1.45 12.12 -8.02
CA ILE A 422 -2.90 12.16 -8.31
C ILE A 422 -3.55 10.80 -8.11
N THR A 423 -2.90 9.72 -8.56
CA THR A 423 -3.44 8.35 -8.47
C THR A 423 -3.62 7.89 -7.04
N TYR A 424 -2.77 8.36 -6.13
CA TYR A 424 -2.86 8.07 -4.69
C TYR A 424 -3.73 9.07 -3.92
N GLY A 425 -4.33 10.06 -4.61
CA GLY A 425 -5.30 10.98 -4.02
C GLY A 425 -4.72 11.94 -2.97
N ASP A 426 -3.40 12.10 -2.93
CA ASP A 426 -2.74 12.97 -1.96
C ASP A 426 -2.64 14.39 -2.49
N LEU A 427 -3.54 15.26 -2.01
CA LEU A 427 -3.57 16.67 -2.38
C LEU A 427 -2.31 17.42 -1.95
N ALA A 428 -1.68 17.05 -0.83
CA ALA A 428 -0.47 17.72 -0.35
C ALA A 428 0.72 17.43 -1.27
N ARG A 429 0.92 16.18 -1.69
CA ARG A 429 1.94 15.81 -2.69
C ARG A 429 1.70 16.47 -4.04
N VAL A 430 0.43 16.54 -4.48
CA VAL A 430 0.08 17.24 -5.71
C VAL A 430 0.45 18.72 -5.59
N LYS A 431 0.07 19.39 -4.49
CA LYS A 431 0.44 20.80 -4.26
C LYS A 431 1.95 20.98 -4.27
N GLN A 432 2.69 20.14 -3.55
CA GLN A 432 4.15 20.18 -3.49
C GLN A 432 4.78 20.13 -4.90
N LEU A 433 4.37 19.17 -5.73
CA LEU A 433 4.90 19.04 -7.10
C LEU A 433 4.50 20.22 -7.99
N VAL A 434 3.25 20.67 -7.93
CA VAL A 434 2.76 21.78 -8.76
C VAL A 434 3.36 23.12 -8.31
N ASP A 435 3.52 23.35 -7.01
CA ASP A 435 4.19 24.54 -6.45
C ASP A 435 5.69 24.55 -6.82
N ALA A 436 6.32 23.37 -6.92
CA ALA A 436 7.65 23.21 -7.51
C ALA A 436 7.67 23.34 -9.04
N GLY A 437 6.53 23.65 -9.68
CA GLY A 437 6.41 23.94 -11.10
C GLY A 437 6.26 22.73 -12.01
N ALA A 438 5.78 21.59 -11.51
CA ALA A 438 5.40 20.46 -12.36
C ALA A 438 4.34 20.88 -13.38
N ASP A 439 4.50 20.45 -14.63
CA ASP A 439 3.61 20.81 -15.72
C ASP A 439 2.27 20.06 -15.56
N VAL A 440 1.23 20.80 -15.19
CA VAL A 440 -0.13 20.31 -15.04
C VAL A 440 -0.76 19.82 -16.35
N ASN A 441 -0.11 20.06 -17.49
CA ASN A 441 -0.55 19.68 -18.82
C ASN A 441 0.31 18.59 -19.48
N ALA A 442 1.42 18.18 -18.86
CA ALA A 442 2.25 17.13 -19.41
C ALA A 442 1.43 15.84 -19.57
N SER A 443 1.65 15.09 -20.64
CA SER A 443 0.86 13.89 -20.91
C SER A 443 1.76 12.69 -21.18
N ASN A 444 1.29 11.50 -20.79
CA ASN A 444 2.03 10.27 -21.11
C ASN A 444 1.96 9.92 -22.61
N ASN A 445 2.62 8.83 -23.00
CA ASN A 445 2.64 8.35 -24.39
C ASN A 445 1.26 8.04 -24.97
N ALA A 446 0.23 7.81 -24.16
CA ALA A 446 -1.15 7.64 -24.63
C ALA A 446 -1.94 8.96 -24.69
N GLY A 447 -1.35 10.08 -24.28
CA GLY A 447 -1.97 11.40 -24.25
C GLY A 447 -2.80 11.68 -22.99
N TYR A 448 -2.68 10.87 -21.94
CA TYR A 448 -3.39 11.13 -20.68
C TYR A 448 -2.71 12.27 -19.90
N THR A 449 -3.48 13.30 -19.58
CA THR A 449 -3.05 14.46 -18.78
C THR A 449 -3.34 14.26 -17.29
N PRO A 450 -2.69 15.01 -16.37
CA PRO A 450 -3.02 15.10 -14.97
C PRO A 450 -4.52 15.29 -14.71
N LEU A 451 -5.19 16.16 -15.47
CA LEU A 451 -6.62 16.43 -15.35
C LEU A 451 -7.49 15.19 -15.67
N MET A 452 -7.06 14.37 -16.63
CA MET A 452 -7.73 13.09 -16.94
C MET A 452 -7.53 12.07 -15.83
N PHE A 453 -6.31 11.97 -15.28
CA PHE A 453 -6.03 11.11 -14.13
C PHE A 453 -6.89 11.51 -12.92
N ALA A 454 -6.97 12.80 -12.59
CA ALA A 454 -7.75 13.30 -11.46
C ALA A 454 -9.24 12.97 -11.62
N THR A 455 -9.75 13.09 -12.86
CA THR A 455 -11.14 12.75 -13.18
C THR A 455 -11.39 11.24 -13.01
N ALA A 456 -10.54 10.40 -13.61
CA ALA A 456 -10.64 8.94 -13.53
C ALA A 456 -10.48 8.41 -12.10
N LYS A 457 -9.79 9.15 -11.22
CA LYS A 457 -9.60 8.82 -9.81
C LYS A 457 -10.63 9.45 -8.88
N ARG A 458 -11.58 10.22 -9.42
CA ARG A 458 -12.60 10.98 -8.65
C ARG A 458 -11.96 11.86 -7.57
N ALA A 459 -10.78 12.41 -7.86
CA ALA A 459 -10.04 13.28 -6.97
C ALA A 459 -10.48 14.73 -7.19
N ASP A 460 -11.70 15.08 -6.74
CA ASP A 460 -12.36 16.35 -7.09
C ASP A 460 -11.57 17.59 -6.61
N ASP A 461 -10.91 17.51 -5.46
CA ASP A 461 -10.07 18.60 -4.94
C ASP A 461 -8.80 18.79 -5.77
N VAL A 462 -8.19 17.68 -6.20
CA VAL A 462 -7.04 17.68 -7.12
C VAL A 462 -7.46 18.20 -8.49
N LEU A 463 -8.63 17.79 -8.99
CA LEU A 463 -9.19 18.30 -10.23
C LEU A 463 -9.37 19.82 -10.17
N ALA A 464 -9.95 20.33 -9.08
CA ALA A 464 -10.15 21.76 -8.88
C ALA A 464 -8.81 22.50 -8.85
N LEU A 465 -7.82 22.00 -8.10
CA LEU A 465 -6.47 22.55 -8.05
C LEU A 465 -5.83 22.58 -9.44
N LEU A 466 -5.88 21.49 -10.21
CA LEU A 466 -5.28 21.44 -11.55
C LEU A 466 -5.92 22.47 -12.50
N ILE A 467 -7.25 22.63 -12.45
CA ILE A 467 -7.95 23.68 -13.22
C ILE A 467 -7.49 25.07 -12.79
N GLU A 468 -7.43 25.35 -11.49
CA GLU A 468 -6.93 26.62 -10.93
C GLU A 468 -5.50 26.92 -11.40
N ARG A 469 -4.66 25.89 -11.50
CA ARG A 469 -3.25 25.98 -11.93
C ARG A 469 -3.08 25.93 -13.45
N GLY A 470 -4.14 26.08 -14.23
CA GLY A 470 -4.08 26.25 -15.68
C GLY A 470 -4.07 24.95 -16.50
N ALA A 471 -4.65 23.86 -15.98
CA ALA A 471 -4.85 22.65 -16.76
C ALA A 471 -5.78 22.91 -17.97
N LYS A 472 -5.38 22.40 -19.14
CA LYS A 472 -6.12 22.49 -20.41
C LYS A 472 -7.33 21.57 -20.36
N VAL A 473 -8.47 22.13 -19.97
CA VAL A 473 -9.74 21.41 -19.79
C VAL A 473 -10.21 20.65 -21.05
N GLY A 474 -9.93 21.20 -22.23
CA GLY A 474 -10.26 20.59 -23.52
C GLY A 474 -9.22 19.62 -24.07
N ALA A 475 -8.13 19.33 -23.35
CA ALA A 475 -7.13 18.38 -23.81
C ALA A 475 -7.77 16.99 -24.03
N ALA A 476 -7.36 16.33 -25.10
CA ALA A 476 -7.82 14.99 -25.48
C ALA A 476 -6.62 14.05 -25.60
N ASN A 477 -6.79 12.80 -25.17
CA ASN A 477 -5.77 11.77 -25.35
C ASN A 477 -5.74 11.28 -26.81
N ARG A 478 -4.87 10.31 -27.14
CA ARG A 478 -4.76 9.79 -28.52
C ARG A 478 -6.04 9.14 -29.07
N ALA A 479 -6.97 8.74 -28.22
CA ALA A 479 -8.29 8.24 -28.60
C ALA A 479 -9.36 9.35 -28.67
N GLY A 480 -8.97 10.63 -28.59
CA GLY A 480 -9.88 11.77 -28.56
C GLY A 480 -10.67 11.91 -27.25
N ILE A 481 -10.33 11.14 -26.21
CA ILE A 481 -11.06 11.16 -24.94
C ILE A 481 -10.62 12.35 -24.11
N THR A 482 -11.58 13.19 -23.70
CA THR A 482 -11.38 14.34 -22.81
C THR A 482 -11.71 14.00 -21.35
N SER A 483 -11.30 14.85 -20.41
CA SER A 483 -11.73 14.72 -19.00
C SER A 483 -13.25 14.72 -18.85
N LEU A 484 -13.99 15.51 -19.63
CA LEU A 484 -15.46 15.53 -19.55
C LEU A 484 -16.08 14.19 -19.99
N MET A 485 -15.51 13.53 -20.99
CA MET A 485 -15.93 12.19 -21.41
C MET A 485 -15.67 11.14 -20.33
N LEU A 486 -14.53 11.23 -19.63
CA LEU A 486 -14.24 10.37 -18.48
C LEU A 486 -15.24 10.61 -17.34
N ALA A 487 -15.54 11.87 -17.01
CA ALA A 487 -16.54 12.20 -16.00
C ALA A 487 -17.92 11.63 -16.36
N ALA A 488 -18.30 11.70 -17.64
CA ALA A 488 -19.54 11.12 -18.15
C ALA A 488 -19.57 9.59 -18.10
N ALA A 489 -18.44 8.92 -18.32
CA ALA A 489 -18.35 7.45 -18.24
C ALA A 489 -18.50 6.91 -16.81
N GLU A 490 -18.13 7.70 -15.80
CA GLU A 490 -18.08 7.32 -14.38
C GLU A 490 -19.23 7.94 -13.53
N ASP A 491 -20.21 8.57 -14.18
CA ASP A 491 -21.28 9.37 -13.55
C ASP A 491 -20.76 10.40 -12.52
N ASN A 492 -19.58 10.98 -12.77
CA ASN A 492 -18.97 11.98 -11.88
C ASN A 492 -19.54 13.38 -12.16
N VAL A 493 -20.69 13.68 -11.56
CA VAL A 493 -21.38 14.97 -11.66
C VAL A 493 -20.53 16.14 -11.17
N ALA A 494 -19.78 15.95 -10.08
CA ALA A 494 -18.95 17.01 -9.50
C ALA A 494 -17.84 17.43 -10.47
N ALA A 495 -17.11 16.45 -11.01
CA ALA A 495 -16.11 16.71 -12.05
C ALA A 495 -16.74 17.32 -13.31
N ALA A 496 -17.85 16.75 -13.81
CA ALA A 496 -18.51 17.26 -15.01
C ALA A 496 -18.94 18.73 -14.86
N LYS A 497 -19.55 19.11 -13.73
CA LYS A 497 -19.90 20.51 -13.44
C LYS A 497 -18.68 21.42 -13.43
N ARG A 498 -17.60 21.02 -12.76
CA ARG A 498 -16.35 21.81 -12.69
C ARG A 498 -15.71 21.97 -14.06
N LEU A 499 -15.63 20.90 -14.84
CA LEU A 499 -15.08 20.91 -16.19
C LEU A 499 -15.90 21.83 -17.11
N LEU A 500 -17.22 21.74 -17.09
CA LEU A 500 -18.11 22.63 -17.86
C LEU A 500 -17.95 24.09 -17.43
N ALA A 501 -17.94 24.36 -16.13
CA ALA A 501 -17.71 25.71 -15.60
C ALA A 501 -16.35 26.28 -16.00
N ALA A 502 -15.34 25.42 -16.18
CA ALA A 502 -14.01 25.78 -16.65
C ALA A 502 -13.88 25.79 -18.19
N GLY A 503 -14.98 25.67 -18.94
CA GLY A 503 -15.01 25.80 -20.40
C GLY A 503 -14.80 24.50 -21.18
N ALA A 504 -15.04 23.32 -20.59
CA ALA A 504 -15.04 22.07 -21.33
C ALA A 504 -16.11 22.09 -22.44
N ASP A 505 -15.72 21.75 -23.67
CA ASP A 505 -16.65 21.61 -24.78
C ASP A 505 -17.46 20.31 -24.64
N ALA A 506 -18.76 20.45 -24.31
CA ALA A 506 -19.69 19.33 -24.22
C ALA A 506 -19.96 18.64 -25.57
N ALA A 507 -19.71 19.33 -26.68
CA ALA A 507 -19.89 18.81 -28.04
C ALA A 507 -18.62 18.14 -28.61
N ALA A 508 -17.49 18.17 -27.88
CA ALA A 508 -16.27 17.49 -28.28
C ALA A 508 -16.53 16.00 -28.55
N ARG A 509 -15.88 15.46 -29.57
CA ARG A 509 -16.05 14.07 -30.02
C ARG A 509 -14.75 13.29 -29.88
N GLY A 510 -14.86 12.08 -29.32
CA GLY A 510 -13.77 11.11 -29.31
C GLY A 510 -13.46 10.60 -30.72
N ALA A 511 -12.41 9.79 -30.85
CA ALA A 511 -12.05 9.17 -32.12
C ALA A 511 -13.14 8.21 -32.64
N ASP A 512 -14.00 7.71 -31.76
CA ASP A 512 -15.18 6.90 -32.08
C ASP A 512 -16.42 7.75 -32.45
N GLY A 513 -16.28 9.08 -32.49
CA GLY A 513 -17.35 10.03 -32.82
C GLY A 513 -18.32 10.32 -31.69
N ARG A 514 -18.17 9.71 -30.51
CA ARG A 514 -19.08 9.91 -29.37
C ARG A 514 -18.74 11.17 -28.58
N THR A 515 -19.78 11.85 -28.10
CA THR A 515 -19.71 12.96 -27.14
C THR A 515 -19.84 12.46 -25.70
N ALA A 516 -19.53 13.31 -24.71
CA ALA A 516 -19.74 12.99 -23.30
C ALA A 516 -21.20 12.60 -22.99
N LEU A 517 -22.19 13.28 -23.59
CA LEU A 517 -23.62 12.95 -23.42
C LEU A 517 -23.96 11.56 -23.95
N GLN A 518 -23.41 11.18 -25.11
CA GLN A 518 -23.65 9.85 -25.69
C GLN A 518 -23.02 8.74 -24.85
N ILE A 519 -21.82 8.98 -24.29
CA ILE A 519 -21.17 8.06 -23.36
C ILE A 519 -22.02 7.88 -22.09
N ALA A 520 -22.52 8.97 -21.50
CA ALA A 520 -23.38 8.90 -20.31
C ALA A 520 -24.65 8.07 -20.57
N ARG A 521 -25.32 8.28 -21.71
CA ARG A 521 -26.51 7.53 -22.14
C ARG A 521 -26.26 6.03 -22.27
N GLU A 522 -25.19 5.66 -22.98
CA GLU A 522 -24.82 4.27 -23.21
C GLU A 522 -24.52 3.54 -21.89
N LYS A 523 -23.83 4.22 -20.98
CA LYS A 523 -23.50 3.73 -19.63
C LYS A 523 -24.68 3.77 -18.65
N ARG A 524 -25.80 4.42 -19.02
CA ARG A 524 -26.97 4.69 -18.16
C ARG A 524 -26.63 5.55 -16.94
N ASN A 525 -25.70 6.48 -17.10
CA ASN A 525 -25.25 7.43 -16.08
C ASN A 525 -26.21 8.63 -16.03
N ALA A 526 -27.33 8.44 -15.33
CA ALA A 526 -28.47 9.34 -15.39
C ALA A 526 -28.18 10.76 -14.90
N GLN A 527 -27.27 10.93 -13.94
CA GLN A 527 -27.03 12.25 -13.34
C GLN A 527 -26.20 13.14 -14.28
N VAL A 528 -25.12 12.61 -14.85
CA VAL A 528 -24.34 13.36 -15.85
C VAL A 528 -25.12 13.48 -17.17
N GLU A 529 -25.93 12.50 -17.56
CA GLU A 529 -26.85 12.65 -18.69
C GLU A 529 -27.78 13.85 -18.50
N ALA A 530 -28.44 13.96 -17.34
CA ALA A 530 -29.34 15.08 -17.05
C ALA A 530 -28.59 16.43 -17.08
N LEU A 531 -27.36 16.48 -16.56
CA LEU A 531 -26.51 17.66 -16.59
C LEU A 531 -26.17 18.10 -18.01
N LEU A 532 -25.79 17.15 -18.88
CA LEU A 532 -25.37 17.44 -20.26
C LEU A 532 -26.55 17.60 -21.24
N GLY A 533 -27.71 17.06 -20.91
CA GLY A 533 -28.93 17.13 -21.72
C GLY A 533 -29.77 18.39 -21.50
N GLY A 534 -29.47 19.19 -20.47
CA GLY A 534 -30.17 20.45 -20.19
C GLY A 534 -29.85 21.53 -21.23
N ARG A 535 -30.89 22.14 -21.84
CA ARG A 535 -30.72 23.28 -22.76
C ARG A 535 -30.04 24.45 -22.05
N PRO A 536 -29.13 25.20 -22.70
CA PRO A 536 -28.62 26.45 -22.15
C PRO A 536 -29.81 27.41 -21.96
N ASN A 537 -30.02 27.92 -20.74
CA ASN A 537 -30.92 29.04 -20.55
C ASN A 537 -30.33 30.23 -21.33
N GLY A 538 -31.09 30.71 -22.31
CA GLY A 538 -30.72 31.81 -23.20
C GLY A 538 -30.72 33.18 -22.54
#